data_AF-A0A067BJ91-F1
#
_entry.id   AF-A0A067BJ91-F1
#
_cell.length_a   1.000
_cell.length_b   1.000
_cell.length_c   1.000
_cell.angle_alpha   90.00
_cell.angle_beta   90.00
_cell.angle_gamma   90.00
#
_symmetry.space_group_name_H-M   'P 1'
#
loop_
_entity.id
_entity.type
_entity.pdbx_description
1 polymer ?
#
loop_
_entity_poly.entity_id
_entity_poly.type
_entity_poly.pdbx_seq_one_letter_code
_entity_poly.pdbx_strand_id
1 'polypeptide(L)'
;MAHDAFRLIPLSGHDRGLYETLHRSFPRDMVTKARLLGVFRDIYGLECGADLDKPKRLLLKQLERLHYWCENSTSKIPTSHSMSTLVLNWRRLLCAFRALRYPAQSEEDLFRWCFLVFSSSGYLDESPQATISRQQLYEIFNMLSPNHACSRILNQRIAQADNLLPVSVLVRDTIRFQHMQSLMAQPPLQELFAPASKATHFFHELTSPCIREYLYLARKDAQDKATCQRFLLQYKRRSLRKCMREWLLYVDARHRARQTAIRCLLHLSTYKQANAFENLKEHALQDVAASEIQRVYRGLRGRKLFVSVLATYEAAVSIQRIYRQRGDFLKYLKRLQMQSRFAIKIQRVFRGWRGRVLARKVLLAYFQAEMAKIQADRAAFYATIRDHAARQLQRFCRKCHRHVQEKKADDNSRENRRVELEMQALLDAASRQKQDHKRAVTEYYDTLREQTHAAEARRKIDDKEKQKVTLRRRRREWEEIFRQRDEKAAAKAREKAEKWTQFQADWSTKVESRANLVRAQLQELLLRPTSKEQDAIKADLERRTTQHFKAQR
;
A
#
# COMPACT_ATOMS: atom_id res chain seq x y z
N MET A 1 20.95 105.82 -4.11
CA MET A 1 19.88 106.82 -4.39
C MET A 1 19.51 106.91 -5.88
N ALA A 2 20.46 106.89 -6.84
CA ALA A 2 20.13 106.88 -8.28
C ALA A 2 19.59 105.52 -8.81
N HIS A 3 19.94 104.43 -8.13
CA HIS A 3 19.60 103.06 -8.56
C HIS A 3 18.09 102.75 -8.52
N ASP A 4 17.36 103.30 -7.55
CA ASP A 4 15.91 103.10 -7.42
C ASP A 4 15.11 104.01 -8.37
N ALA A 5 15.71 105.11 -8.84
CA ALA A 5 15.07 106.08 -9.73
C ALA A 5 14.74 105.49 -11.10
N PHE A 6 15.66 104.73 -11.69
CA PHE A 6 15.49 104.12 -13.01
C PHE A 6 14.77 102.77 -12.97
N ARG A 7 14.92 102.02 -11.86
CA ARG A 7 14.18 100.77 -11.63
C ARG A 7 12.69 100.99 -11.50
N LEU A 8 12.22 102.17 -11.10
CA LEU A 8 10.80 102.45 -10.85
C LEU A 8 10.15 103.32 -11.92
N ILE A 9 10.76 103.47 -13.12
CA ILE A 9 10.11 104.19 -14.23
C ILE A 9 8.77 103.49 -14.54
N PRO A 10 7.64 104.13 -14.24
CA PRO A 10 6.30 103.58 -14.36
C PRO A 10 5.89 103.66 -15.82
N LEU A 11 6.25 102.69 -16.66
CA LEU A 11 5.59 102.55 -17.96
C LEU A 11 4.14 102.13 -17.65
N SER A 12 3.15 102.86 -18.15
CA SER A 12 1.72 102.68 -17.80
C SER A 12 1.18 101.31 -18.24
N GLY A 13 1.50 100.26 -17.48
CA GLY A 13 1.12 98.86 -17.69
C GLY A 13 1.87 98.16 -18.85
N HIS A 14 1.96 98.80 -20.02
CA HIS A 14 2.55 98.22 -21.23
C HIS A 14 3.26 99.29 -22.08
N ASP A 15 4.52 99.04 -22.45
CA ASP A 15 5.35 99.94 -23.26
C ASP A 15 4.71 100.40 -24.58
N ARG A 16 3.86 99.55 -25.17
CA ARG A 16 3.10 99.87 -26.38
C ARG A 16 1.99 100.89 -26.12
N GLY A 17 1.27 100.74 -25.01
CA GLY A 17 0.22 101.69 -24.61
C GLY A 17 0.77 103.08 -24.25
N LEU A 18 1.95 103.14 -23.62
CA LEU A 18 2.61 104.43 -23.35
C LEU A 18 3.02 105.12 -24.65
N TYR A 19 3.60 104.39 -25.60
CA TYR A 19 3.93 104.94 -26.92
C TYR A 19 2.70 105.51 -27.63
N GLU A 20 1.61 104.74 -27.71
CA GLU A 20 0.38 105.15 -28.39
C GLU A 20 -0.24 106.42 -27.77
N THR A 21 -0.21 106.51 -26.43
CA THR A 21 -0.75 107.66 -25.70
C THR A 21 0.09 108.92 -25.93
N LEU A 22 1.42 108.79 -25.93
CA LEU A 22 2.33 109.90 -26.25
C LEU A 22 2.18 110.33 -27.72
N HIS A 23 2.05 109.38 -28.65
CA HIS A 23 1.85 109.66 -30.07
C HIS A 23 0.55 110.43 -30.33
N ARG A 24 -0.55 110.07 -29.66
CA ARG A 24 -1.83 110.81 -29.76
C ARG A 24 -1.71 112.23 -29.17
N SER A 25 -0.92 112.39 -28.12
CA SER A 25 -0.77 113.66 -27.40
C SER A 25 0.20 114.64 -28.09
N PHE A 26 1.14 114.13 -28.90
CA PHE A 26 2.16 114.91 -29.58
C PHE A 26 2.13 114.73 -31.10
N PRO A 27 1.65 115.74 -31.86
CA PRO A 27 1.61 115.67 -33.33
C PRO A 27 2.98 115.85 -34.00
N ARG A 28 4.04 116.16 -33.24
CA ARG A 28 5.43 116.31 -33.71
C ARG A 28 6.37 115.59 -32.74
N ASP A 29 7.50 115.11 -33.25
CA ASP A 29 8.53 114.44 -32.45
C ASP A 29 9.18 115.37 -31.41
N MET A 30 9.27 116.66 -31.75
CA MET A 30 9.86 117.71 -30.94
C MET A 30 8.79 118.43 -30.11
N VAL A 31 8.91 118.37 -28.79
CA VAL A 31 7.91 118.88 -27.83
C VAL A 31 8.58 119.75 -26.78
N THR A 32 7.91 120.82 -26.34
CA THR A 32 8.41 121.64 -25.23
C THR A 32 8.37 120.87 -23.92
N LYS A 33 9.39 121.05 -23.08
CA LYS A 33 9.48 120.38 -21.77
C LYS A 33 8.21 120.54 -20.93
N ALA A 34 7.62 121.74 -20.91
CA ALA A 34 6.39 122.03 -20.19
C ALA A 34 5.20 121.18 -20.69
N ARG A 35 5.05 121.04 -22.01
CA ARG A 35 3.98 120.22 -22.61
C ARG A 35 4.20 118.73 -22.35
N LEU A 36 5.44 118.27 -22.40
CA LEU A 36 5.80 116.88 -22.07
C LEU A 36 5.40 116.56 -20.61
N LEU A 37 5.77 117.42 -19.67
CA LEU A 37 5.47 117.24 -18.26
C LEU A 37 3.97 117.28 -17.96
N GLY A 38 3.21 118.13 -18.65
CA GLY A 38 1.74 118.14 -18.58
C GLY A 38 1.14 116.79 -18.98
N VAL A 39 1.47 116.30 -20.18
CA VAL A 39 0.95 115.01 -20.66
C VAL A 39 1.37 113.83 -19.76
N PHE A 40 2.58 113.83 -19.22
CA PHE A 40 2.95 112.78 -18.25
C PHE A 40 2.20 112.89 -16.93
N ARG A 41 1.83 114.11 -16.47
CA ARG A 41 0.95 114.26 -15.30
C ARG A 41 -0.42 113.66 -15.59
N ASP A 42 -0.96 113.84 -16.80
CA ASP A 42 -2.25 113.29 -17.21
C ASP A 42 -2.20 111.77 -17.31
N ILE A 43 -1.20 111.21 -18.01
CA ILE A 43 -0.99 109.76 -18.18
C ILE A 43 -0.85 109.06 -16.83
N TYR A 44 -0.19 109.71 -15.87
CA TYR A 44 0.02 109.18 -14.54
C TYR A 44 -1.07 109.56 -13.53
N GLY A 45 -2.08 110.34 -13.92
CA GLY A 45 -3.20 110.75 -13.06
C GLY A 45 -2.79 111.66 -11.89
N LEU A 46 -1.83 112.55 -12.10
CA LEU A 46 -1.20 113.36 -11.04
C LEU A 46 -1.80 114.77 -10.88
N GLU A 47 -2.97 115.03 -11.44
CA GLU A 47 -3.59 116.37 -11.49
C GLU A 47 -4.22 116.85 -10.16
N CYS A 48 -4.43 115.99 -9.17
CA CYS A 48 -5.07 116.39 -7.90
C CYS A 48 -4.42 115.71 -6.69
N GLY A 49 -3.60 116.48 -5.95
CA GLY A 49 -3.43 116.51 -4.49
C GLY A 49 -3.24 115.24 -3.63
N ALA A 50 -3.45 114.01 -4.11
CA ALA A 50 -3.53 112.81 -3.29
C ALA A 50 -2.35 111.85 -3.51
N ASP A 51 -1.79 111.36 -2.41
CA ASP A 51 -0.58 110.54 -2.30
C ASP A 51 -0.74 109.11 -2.87
N LEU A 52 -0.71 108.97 -4.19
CA LEU A 52 -0.60 107.67 -4.83
C LEU A 52 0.60 107.69 -5.81
N ASP A 53 1.56 106.81 -5.55
CA ASP A 53 2.81 106.55 -6.29
C ASP A 53 3.96 107.58 -6.17
N LYS A 54 4.70 107.48 -5.05
CA LYS A 54 6.06 108.04 -4.86
C LYS A 54 6.98 107.92 -6.09
N PRO A 55 7.08 106.79 -6.82
CA PRO A 55 7.96 106.68 -7.98
C PRO A 55 7.53 107.52 -9.19
N LYS A 56 6.23 107.67 -9.46
CA LYS A 56 5.70 108.50 -10.57
C LYS A 56 6.03 109.98 -10.35
N ARG A 57 5.87 110.47 -9.12
CA ARG A 57 6.26 111.85 -8.75
C ARG A 57 7.78 112.05 -8.78
N LEU A 58 8.56 111.05 -8.37
CA LEU A 58 10.02 111.12 -8.44
C LEU A 58 10.49 111.23 -9.90
N LEU A 59 9.89 110.46 -10.81
CA LEU A 59 10.17 110.55 -12.25
C LEU A 59 9.87 111.96 -12.77
N LEU A 60 8.71 112.55 -12.47
CA LEU A 60 8.37 113.90 -12.91
C LEU A 60 9.34 114.95 -12.37
N LYS A 61 9.68 114.88 -11.07
CA LYS A 61 10.68 115.76 -10.46
C LYS A 61 12.05 115.61 -11.10
N GLN A 62 12.39 114.39 -11.53
CA GLN A 62 13.64 114.14 -12.25
C GLN A 62 13.58 114.68 -13.67
N LEU A 63 12.50 114.45 -14.42
CA LEU A 63 12.28 115.01 -15.76
C LEU A 63 12.28 116.55 -15.75
N GLU A 64 11.73 117.17 -14.71
CA GLU A 64 11.81 118.62 -14.47
C GLU A 64 13.27 119.07 -14.28
N ARG A 65 14.08 118.28 -13.57
CA ARG A 65 15.49 118.56 -13.27
C ARG A 65 16.48 118.14 -14.36
N LEU A 66 16.10 117.25 -15.27
CA LEU A 66 16.94 116.82 -16.39
C LEU A 66 17.28 118.05 -17.21
N HIS A 67 18.49 118.56 -17.06
CA HIS A 67 19.07 119.53 -17.97
C HIS A 67 20.03 118.77 -18.89
N TYR A 68 20.01 119.08 -20.18
CA TYR A 68 20.99 118.59 -21.19
C TYR A 68 20.84 117.16 -21.70
N TRP A 69 19.98 116.31 -21.13
CA TRP A 69 19.75 114.95 -21.63
C TRP A 69 18.50 114.91 -22.52
N CYS A 70 18.70 114.89 -23.84
CA CYS A 70 17.68 114.96 -24.90
C CYS A 70 17.03 116.33 -25.15
N GLU A 71 17.52 117.40 -24.51
CA GLU A 71 17.04 118.77 -24.71
C GLU A 71 17.90 119.52 -25.73
N ASN A 72 17.24 120.15 -26.72
CA ASN A 72 17.85 121.04 -27.69
C ASN A 72 17.27 122.47 -27.50
N SER A 73 18.12 123.49 -27.61
CA SER A 73 17.66 124.88 -27.76
C SER A 73 17.20 125.11 -29.20
N THR A 74 16.11 125.85 -29.39
CA THR A 74 15.65 126.27 -30.72
C THR A 74 16.52 127.37 -31.33
N SER A 75 17.40 128.01 -30.56
CA SER A 75 18.36 129.02 -31.04
C SER A 75 19.78 128.45 -31.20
N LYS A 76 20.45 128.79 -32.32
CA LYS A 76 21.85 128.42 -32.58
C LYS A 76 22.86 129.16 -31.66
N ILE A 77 22.41 130.19 -30.94
CA ILE A 77 23.21 130.96 -29.96
C ILE A 77 22.36 131.06 -28.68
N PRO A 78 22.81 130.50 -27.55
CA PRO A 78 22.06 130.54 -26.31
C PRO A 78 22.10 131.95 -25.69
N THR A 79 20.96 132.63 -25.68
CA THR A 79 20.70 133.81 -24.84
C THR A 79 19.83 133.43 -23.65
N SER A 80 19.82 134.22 -22.58
CA SER A 80 19.02 133.97 -21.36
C SER A 80 17.53 133.74 -21.64
N HIS A 81 16.97 134.36 -22.68
CA HIS A 81 15.58 134.12 -23.11
C HIS A 81 15.38 132.81 -23.90
N SER A 82 16.39 132.33 -24.64
CA SER A 82 16.31 131.07 -25.40
C SER A 82 16.37 129.80 -24.53
N MET A 83 16.87 129.93 -23.29
CA MET A 83 16.83 128.86 -22.28
C MET A 83 15.39 128.52 -21.83
N SER A 84 14.42 129.40 -22.12
CA SER A 84 13.01 129.19 -21.75
C SER A 84 12.25 128.26 -22.70
N THR A 85 12.78 127.99 -23.91
CA THR A 85 12.14 127.13 -24.91
C THR A 85 13.00 125.91 -25.20
N LEU A 86 13.28 125.12 -24.17
CA LEU A 86 13.91 123.80 -24.34
C LEU A 86 12.90 122.83 -24.98
N VAL A 87 13.32 122.23 -26.09
CA VAL A 87 12.54 121.27 -26.86
C VAL A 87 13.25 119.92 -26.83
N LEU A 88 12.49 118.84 -26.66
CA LEU A 88 13.02 117.48 -26.58
C LEU A 88 12.33 116.56 -27.58
N ASN A 89 13.05 115.52 -28.00
CA ASN A 89 12.50 114.45 -28.82
C ASN A 89 11.89 113.37 -27.91
N TRP A 90 10.55 113.28 -27.87
CA TRP A 90 9.85 112.38 -26.95
C TRP A 90 10.07 110.89 -27.29
N ARG A 91 10.27 110.57 -28.58
CA ARG A 91 10.57 109.20 -29.05
C ARG A 91 11.94 108.75 -28.54
N ARG A 92 12.95 109.62 -28.63
CA ARG A 92 14.29 109.36 -28.08
C ARG A 92 14.28 109.17 -26.57
N LEU A 93 13.50 109.97 -25.84
CA LEU A 93 13.34 109.83 -24.39
C LEU A 93 12.70 108.49 -24.01
N LEU A 94 11.67 108.05 -24.75
CA LEU A 94 11.04 106.75 -24.54
C LEU A 94 12.05 105.61 -24.75
N CYS A 95 12.95 105.74 -25.72
CA CYS A 95 14.04 104.80 -25.96
C CYS A 95 15.03 104.71 -24.81
N ALA A 96 15.39 105.85 -24.23
CA ALA A 96 16.21 105.88 -23.03
C ALA A 96 15.51 105.18 -21.85
N PHE A 97 14.21 105.40 -21.66
CA PHE A 97 13.43 104.75 -20.60
C PHE A 97 13.35 103.23 -20.76
N ARG A 98 13.15 102.73 -21.98
CA ARG A 98 13.15 101.28 -22.25
C ARG A 98 14.49 100.66 -21.88
N ALA A 99 15.60 101.27 -22.31
CA ALA A 99 16.95 100.78 -22.02
C ALA A 99 17.24 100.72 -20.50
N LEU A 100 16.76 101.71 -19.75
CA LEU A 100 16.96 101.79 -18.30
C LEU A 100 16.03 100.87 -17.51
N ARG A 101 14.80 100.66 -17.99
CA ARG A 101 13.82 99.79 -17.33
C ARG A 101 14.15 98.31 -17.52
N TYR A 102 14.66 97.95 -18.70
CA TYR A 102 14.98 96.57 -19.07
C TYR A 102 16.48 96.40 -19.32
N PRO A 103 17.32 96.52 -18.27
CA PRO A 103 18.77 96.47 -18.44
C PRO A 103 19.22 95.11 -18.99
N ALA A 104 18.54 94.01 -18.65
CA ALA A 104 18.90 92.66 -19.12
C ALA A 104 18.52 92.36 -20.59
N GLN A 105 17.87 93.30 -21.29
CA GLN A 105 17.52 93.13 -22.71
C GLN A 105 18.78 93.19 -23.58
N SER A 106 18.81 92.40 -24.65
CA SER A 106 19.90 92.45 -25.63
C SER A 106 19.91 93.80 -26.37
N GLU A 107 21.08 94.23 -26.83
CA GLU A 107 21.23 95.46 -27.60
C GLU A 107 20.41 95.39 -28.90
N GLU A 108 20.40 94.23 -29.57
CA GLU A 108 19.60 94.02 -30.78
C GLU A 108 18.10 94.22 -30.52
N ASP A 109 17.56 93.64 -29.44
CA ASP A 109 16.15 93.80 -29.11
C ASP A 109 15.83 95.24 -28.69
N LEU A 110 16.77 95.92 -28.02
CA LEU A 110 16.63 97.33 -27.66
C LEU A 110 16.58 98.20 -28.93
N PHE A 111 17.52 98.03 -29.85
CA PHE A 111 17.58 98.78 -31.10
C PHE A 111 16.41 98.44 -32.03
N ARG A 112 15.93 97.20 -32.05
CA ARG A 112 14.70 96.80 -32.74
C ARG A 112 13.50 97.57 -32.20
N TRP A 113 13.34 97.62 -30.88
CA TRP A 113 12.26 98.38 -30.26
C TRP A 113 12.38 99.88 -30.58
N CYS A 114 13.59 100.44 -30.59
CA CYS A 114 13.80 101.85 -30.94
C CYS A 114 13.48 102.12 -32.42
N PHE A 115 13.86 101.20 -33.31
CA PHE A 115 13.48 101.27 -34.72
C PHE A 115 11.96 101.31 -34.90
N LEU A 116 11.22 100.46 -34.17
CA LEU A 116 9.76 100.44 -34.20
C LEU A 116 9.15 101.76 -33.71
N VAL A 117 9.70 102.36 -32.65
CA VAL A 117 9.24 103.65 -32.11
C VAL A 117 9.39 104.79 -33.11
N PHE A 118 10.46 104.80 -33.90
CA PHE A 118 10.71 105.85 -34.89
C PHE A 118 10.02 105.62 -36.23
N SER A 119 9.83 104.36 -36.65
CA SER A 119 9.16 104.01 -37.92
C SER A 119 7.63 103.99 -37.84
N SER A 120 7.06 103.97 -36.63
CA SER A 120 5.62 103.88 -36.42
C SER A 120 4.89 105.22 -36.64
N SER A 121 3.69 105.09 -37.21
CA SER A 121 2.71 106.16 -37.45
C SER A 121 1.58 106.14 -36.42
N GLY A 122 1.87 105.70 -35.19
CA GLY A 122 0.94 105.74 -34.06
C GLY A 122 0.51 104.39 -33.49
N TYR A 123 0.95 103.28 -34.09
CA TYR A 123 0.85 101.94 -33.51
C TYR A 123 2.17 101.19 -33.71
N LEU A 124 2.63 100.47 -32.68
CA LEU A 124 3.88 99.69 -32.76
C LEU A 124 3.61 98.33 -33.39
N ASP A 125 3.66 98.28 -34.73
CA ASP A 125 3.57 97.05 -35.50
C ASP A 125 4.92 96.65 -36.10
N GLU A 126 5.18 95.35 -36.19
CA GLU A 126 6.38 94.79 -36.80
C GLU A 126 6.23 94.67 -38.31
N SER A 127 5.74 95.74 -38.95
CA SER A 127 5.51 95.75 -40.39
C SER A 127 6.85 95.64 -41.14
N PRO A 128 6.99 94.72 -42.11
CA PRO A 128 8.19 94.60 -42.93
C PRO A 128 8.43 95.83 -43.83
N GLN A 129 7.44 96.70 -43.96
CA GLN A 129 7.51 97.96 -44.71
C GLN A 129 7.92 99.17 -43.85
N ALA A 130 8.14 98.98 -42.55
CA ALA A 130 8.55 100.04 -41.64
C ALA A 130 9.93 100.62 -42.05
N THR A 131 9.99 101.93 -42.22
CA THR A 131 11.18 102.66 -42.62
C THR A 131 11.42 103.87 -41.72
N ILE A 132 12.68 104.26 -41.57
CA ILE A 132 13.10 105.47 -40.87
C ILE A 132 13.95 106.34 -41.77
N SER A 133 14.07 107.63 -41.42
CA SER A 133 14.99 108.56 -42.07
C SER A 133 16.41 108.44 -41.50
N ARG A 134 17.39 108.97 -42.24
CA ARG A 134 18.79 109.07 -41.78
C ARG A 134 18.92 109.81 -40.44
N GLN A 135 18.15 110.88 -40.24
CA GLN A 135 18.20 111.66 -39.01
C GLN A 135 17.70 110.83 -37.81
N GLN A 136 16.62 110.07 -37.99
CA GLN A 136 16.08 109.18 -36.98
C GLN A 136 17.04 108.04 -36.64
N LEU A 137 17.80 107.52 -37.62
CA LEU A 137 18.86 106.53 -37.36
C LEU A 137 19.90 107.05 -36.37
N TYR A 138 20.39 108.28 -36.57
CA TYR A 138 21.32 108.90 -35.63
C TYR A 138 20.68 109.13 -34.26
N GLU A 139 19.41 109.52 -34.20
CA GLU A 139 18.70 109.71 -32.93
C GLU A 139 18.54 108.40 -32.14
N ILE A 140 18.31 107.28 -32.83
CA ILE A 140 18.26 105.94 -32.24
C ILE A 140 19.61 105.59 -31.61
N PHE A 141 20.72 105.66 -32.34
CA PHE A 141 22.03 105.33 -31.77
C PHE A 141 22.45 106.28 -30.63
N ASN A 142 21.99 107.52 -30.67
CA ASN A 142 22.28 108.52 -29.65
C ASN A 142 21.31 108.47 -28.45
N MET A 143 20.45 107.45 -28.30
CA MET A 143 19.39 107.43 -27.29
C MET A 143 19.88 107.69 -25.84
N LEU A 144 21.08 107.20 -25.50
CA LEU A 144 21.67 107.29 -24.16
C LEU A 144 22.88 108.24 -24.12
N SER A 145 23.16 108.94 -25.22
CA SER A 145 24.27 109.88 -25.32
C SER A 145 24.01 111.13 -24.47
N PRO A 146 24.84 111.43 -23.46
CA PRO A 146 24.60 112.52 -22.51
C PRO A 146 25.02 113.89 -23.06
N ASN A 147 25.89 113.95 -24.06
CA ASN A 147 26.44 115.20 -24.58
C ASN A 147 26.74 115.13 -26.09
N HIS A 148 27.07 116.27 -26.68
CA HIS A 148 27.41 116.37 -28.11
C HIS A 148 28.71 115.62 -28.45
N ALA A 149 29.67 115.54 -27.53
CA ALA A 149 30.95 114.85 -27.75
C ALA A 149 30.76 113.34 -27.94
N CYS A 150 30.00 112.68 -27.07
CA CYS A 150 29.62 111.27 -27.19
C CYS A 150 28.81 111.04 -28.46
N SER A 151 27.90 111.96 -28.78
CA SER A 151 27.11 111.88 -30.02
C SER A 151 27.98 111.97 -31.27
N ARG A 152 29.03 112.79 -31.25
CA ARG A 152 30.01 112.90 -32.34
C ARG A 152 30.78 111.59 -32.52
N ILE A 153 31.22 110.96 -31.43
CA ILE A 153 31.92 109.67 -31.47
C ILE A 153 31.02 108.60 -32.07
N LEU A 154 29.77 108.50 -31.60
CA LEU A 154 28.79 107.54 -32.15
C LEU A 154 28.52 107.80 -33.63
N ASN A 155 28.29 109.05 -34.02
CA ASN A 155 28.06 109.43 -35.42
C ASN A 155 29.28 109.14 -36.32
N GLN A 156 30.50 109.31 -35.80
CA GLN A 156 31.73 108.94 -36.51
C GLN A 156 31.84 107.42 -36.70
N ARG A 157 31.50 106.63 -35.68
CA ARG A 157 31.48 105.16 -35.77
C ARG A 157 30.41 104.67 -36.75
N ILE A 158 29.25 105.30 -36.77
CA ILE A 158 28.20 105.04 -37.77
C ILE A 158 28.70 105.31 -39.18
N ALA A 159 29.36 106.46 -39.42
CA ALA A 159 29.92 106.77 -40.73
C ALA A 159 31.05 105.82 -41.15
N GLN A 160 31.92 105.43 -40.21
CA GLN A 160 32.97 104.43 -40.45
C GLN A 160 32.38 103.06 -40.80
N ALA A 161 31.33 102.63 -40.09
CA ALA A 161 30.62 101.40 -40.39
C ALA A 161 29.93 101.46 -41.76
N ASP A 162 29.32 102.60 -42.11
CA ASP A 162 28.64 102.78 -43.39
C ASP A 162 29.61 102.70 -44.58
N ASN A 163 30.82 103.25 -44.44
CA ASN A 163 31.87 103.18 -45.45
C ASN A 163 32.35 101.75 -45.76
N LEU A 164 32.12 100.79 -44.85
CA LEU A 164 32.50 99.39 -45.03
C LEU A 164 31.39 98.57 -45.71
N LEU A 165 30.19 99.13 -45.88
CA LEU A 165 29.09 98.43 -46.53
C LEU A 165 29.18 98.53 -48.05
N PRO A 166 28.81 97.46 -48.79
CA PRO A 166 28.79 97.47 -50.26
C PRO A 166 27.75 98.45 -50.82
N VAL A 167 26.69 98.73 -50.04
CA VAL A 167 25.69 99.75 -50.35
C VAL A 167 25.46 100.58 -49.09
N SER A 168 25.82 101.86 -49.15
CA SER A 168 25.61 102.81 -48.06
C SER A 168 24.15 102.82 -47.61
N VAL A 169 23.95 102.78 -46.29
CA VAL A 169 22.68 102.94 -45.60
C VAL A 169 22.37 104.43 -45.44
N LEU A 170 23.39 105.27 -45.27
CA LEU A 170 23.24 106.72 -45.03
C LEU A 170 22.83 107.52 -46.28
N VAL A 171 23.01 106.98 -47.49
CA VAL A 171 22.60 107.61 -48.76
C VAL A 171 21.12 107.31 -49.10
N ARG A 172 20.50 106.32 -48.44
CA ARG A 172 19.13 105.89 -48.76
C ARG A 172 18.09 106.87 -48.21
N ASP A 173 17.05 107.13 -48.99
CA ASP A 173 15.90 107.93 -48.54
C ASP A 173 15.08 107.22 -47.46
N THR A 174 15.03 105.89 -47.50
CA THR A 174 14.31 105.06 -46.53
C THR A 174 15.17 103.92 -46.00
N ILE A 175 15.32 103.83 -44.68
CA ILE A 175 16.14 102.83 -44.00
C ILE A 175 15.24 101.80 -43.32
N ARG A 176 15.41 100.51 -43.65
CA ARG A 176 14.70 99.39 -42.99
C ARG A 176 15.54 98.83 -41.85
N PHE A 177 14.91 98.05 -40.96
CA PHE A 177 15.63 97.46 -39.82
C PHE A 177 16.77 96.52 -40.25
N GLN A 178 16.59 95.78 -41.35
CA GLN A 178 17.66 94.95 -41.92
C GLN A 178 18.90 95.75 -42.32
N HIS A 179 18.71 96.98 -42.83
CA HIS A 179 19.82 97.87 -43.17
C HIS A 179 20.54 98.36 -41.89
N MET A 180 19.79 98.61 -40.82
CA MET A 180 20.35 98.94 -39.51
C MET A 180 21.10 97.74 -38.90
N GLN A 181 20.58 96.52 -39.03
CA GLN A 181 21.27 95.29 -38.60
C GLN A 181 22.59 95.09 -39.37
N SER A 182 22.57 95.25 -40.71
CA SER A 182 23.81 95.15 -41.51
C SER A 182 24.85 96.18 -41.12
N LEU A 183 24.42 97.38 -40.72
CA LEU A 183 25.28 98.45 -40.22
C LEU A 183 25.85 98.11 -38.84
N MET A 184 25.02 97.61 -37.91
CA MET A 184 25.44 97.16 -36.58
C MET A 184 26.40 95.98 -36.62
N ALA A 185 26.32 95.15 -37.66
CA ALA A 185 27.21 94.02 -37.89
C ALA A 185 28.60 94.43 -38.39
N GLN A 186 28.82 95.70 -38.76
CA GLN A 186 30.14 96.17 -39.19
C GLN A 186 31.09 96.36 -38.00
N PRO A 187 32.40 96.11 -38.17
CA PRO A 187 33.36 96.15 -37.07
C PRO A 187 33.31 97.41 -36.19
N PRO A 188 33.20 98.64 -36.73
CA PRO A 188 33.20 99.86 -35.90
C PRO A 188 32.00 99.98 -34.94
N LEU A 189 30.86 99.37 -35.25
CA LEU A 189 29.69 99.33 -34.38
C LEU A 189 29.65 98.04 -33.55
N GLN A 190 30.10 96.92 -34.12
CA GLN A 190 30.21 95.65 -33.40
C GLN A 190 31.15 95.76 -32.20
N GLU A 191 32.27 96.49 -32.32
CA GLU A 191 33.17 96.81 -31.21
C GLU A 191 32.48 97.60 -30.10
N LEU A 192 31.55 98.50 -30.44
CA LEU A 192 30.77 99.22 -29.44
C LEU A 192 29.81 98.29 -28.69
N PHE A 193 29.27 97.27 -29.35
CA PHE A 193 28.42 96.27 -28.71
C PHE A 193 29.21 95.12 -28.07
N ALA A 194 30.54 95.14 -28.14
CA ALA A 194 31.37 94.16 -27.44
C ALA A 194 31.36 94.41 -25.92
N PRO A 195 31.51 93.36 -25.10
CA PRO A 195 31.49 93.48 -23.64
C PRO A 195 32.71 94.26 -23.15
N ALA A 196 32.47 95.37 -22.47
CA ALA A 196 33.48 96.14 -21.75
C ALA A 196 33.72 95.57 -20.34
N SER A 197 32.68 95.02 -19.72
CA SER A 197 32.72 94.29 -18.46
C SER A 197 31.84 93.03 -18.55
N LYS A 198 31.80 92.24 -17.46
CA LYS A 198 30.88 91.08 -17.38
C LYS A 198 29.40 91.47 -17.51
N ALA A 199 29.05 92.75 -17.33
CA ALA A 199 27.68 93.25 -17.32
C ALA A 199 27.44 94.46 -18.25
N THR A 200 28.46 95.13 -18.79
CA THR A 200 28.30 96.32 -19.66
C THR A 200 29.05 96.17 -20.98
N HIS A 201 28.59 96.84 -22.02
CA HIS A 201 29.22 96.94 -23.34
C HIS A 201 29.90 98.29 -23.54
N PHE A 202 30.83 98.41 -24.48
CA PHE A 202 31.52 99.68 -24.79
C PHE A 202 30.57 100.82 -25.18
N PHE A 203 29.40 100.49 -25.73
CA PHE A 203 28.31 101.42 -26.02
C PHE A 203 27.81 102.11 -24.74
N HIS A 204 27.72 101.38 -23.62
CA HIS A 204 27.33 101.96 -22.34
C HIS A 204 28.46 102.79 -21.72
N GLU A 205 29.72 102.53 -22.06
CA GLU A 205 30.86 103.34 -21.62
C GLU A 205 30.84 104.76 -22.23
N LEU A 206 30.17 104.93 -23.37
CA LEU A 206 29.93 106.24 -24.01
C LEU A 206 28.73 106.99 -23.40
N THR A 207 28.02 106.38 -22.44
CA THR A 207 26.88 107.00 -21.74
C THR A 207 27.29 107.69 -20.44
N SER A 208 26.35 108.28 -19.72
CA SER A 208 26.64 108.87 -18.41
C SER A 208 27.16 107.81 -17.41
N PRO A 209 28.19 108.10 -16.60
CA PRO A 209 28.70 107.19 -15.58
C PRO A 209 27.62 106.62 -14.65
N CYS A 210 26.61 107.44 -14.32
CA CYS A 210 25.48 107.02 -13.48
C CYS A 210 24.60 105.95 -14.16
N ILE A 211 24.39 106.07 -15.47
CA ILE A 211 23.61 105.10 -16.27
C ILE A 211 24.41 103.80 -16.39
N ARG A 212 25.71 103.90 -16.69
CA ARG A 212 26.61 102.75 -16.76
C ARG A 212 26.64 101.95 -15.46
N GLU A 213 26.85 102.61 -14.32
CA GLU A 213 26.91 101.95 -13.01
C GLU A 213 25.60 101.26 -12.66
N TYR A 214 24.47 101.92 -12.96
CA TYR A 214 23.14 101.33 -12.79
C TYR A 214 22.95 100.06 -13.66
N LEU A 215 23.28 100.13 -14.95
CA LEU A 215 23.17 98.98 -15.86
C LEU A 215 24.06 97.82 -15.40
N TYR A 216 25.28 98.12 -14.94
CA TYR A 216 26.20 97.13 -14.38
C TYR A 216 25.60 96.39 -13.18
N LEU A 217 25.15 97.12 -12.16
CA LEU A 217 24.61 96.53 -10.93
C LEU A 217 23.35 95.71 -11.22
N ALA A 218 22.43 96.22 -12.05
CA ALA A 218 21.19 95.53 -12.37
C ALA A 218 21.41 94.24 -13.16
N ARG A 219 22.35 94.23 -14.11
CA ARG A 219 22.70 93.01 -14.88
C ARG A 219 23.46 91.99 -14.02
N LYS A 220 24.33 92.45 -13.11
CA LYS A 220 25.03 91.59 -12.15
C LYS A 220 24.07 90.86 -11.22
N ASP A 221 23.12 91.58 -10.60
CA ASP A 221 22.08 90.99 -9.74
C ASP A 221 21.30 89.86 -10.46
N ALA A 222 20.94 90.09 -11.73
CA ALA A 222 20.21 89.12 -12.53
C ALA A 222 21.04 87.85 -12.80
N GLN A 223 22.33 88.01 -13.10
CA GLN A 223 23.26 86.91 -13.33
C GLN A 223 23.47 86.05 -12.07
N ASP A 224 23.65 86.69 -10.92
CA ASP A 224 23.84 86.00 -9.64
C ASP A 224 22.58 85.19 -9.27
N LYS A 225 21.40 85.78 -9.43
CA LYS A 225 20.12 85.10 -9.20
C LYS A 225 19.95 83.86 -10.09
N ALA A 226 20.27 83.96 -11.38
CA ALA A 226 20.18 82.83 -12.30
C ALA A 226 21.14 81.69 -11.89
N THR A 227 22.35 82.05 -11.43
CA THR A 227 23.35 81.09 -10.96
C THR A 227 22.87 80.33 -9.71
N CYS A 228 22.33 81.04 -8.71
CA CYS A 228 21.74 80.43 -7.52
C CYS A 228 20.57 79.50 -7.85
N GLN A 229 19.69 79.89 -8.78
CA GLN A 229 18.58 79.03 -9.20
C GLN A 229 19.05 77.73 -9.86
N ARG A 230 20.06 77.80 -10.74
CA ARG A 230 20.67 76.60 -11.36
C ARG A 230 21.23 75.66 -10.31
N PHE A 231 21.96 76.19 -9.32
CA PHE A 231 22.49 75.41 -8.21
C PHE A 231 21.38 74.69 -7.42
N LEU A 232 20.32 75.40 -7.04
CA LEU A 232 19.20 74.83 -6.29
C LEU A 232 18.47 73.72 -7.07
N LEU A 233 18.27 73.90 -8.37
CA LEU A 233 17.68 72.89 -9.25
C LEU A 233 18.56 71.64 -9.33
N GLN A 234 19.87 71.81 -9.45
CA GLN A 234 20.83 70.70 -9.47
C GLN A 234 20.84 69.93 -8.14
N TYR A 235 20.80 70.65 -7.01
CA TYR A 235 20.73 70.06 -5.69
C TYR A 235 19.46 69.21 -5.49
N LYS A 236 18.27 69.75 -5.82
CA LYS A 236 17.00 69.01 -5.74
C LYS A 236 16.97 67.76 -6.63
N ARG A 237 17.57 67.81 -7.82
CA ARG A 237 17.68 66.63 -8.71
C ARG A 237 18.58 65.54 -8.11
N ARG A 238 19.63 65.91 -7.36
CA ARG A 238 20.54 64.94 -6.72
C ARG A 238 19.86 64.14 -5.62
N SER A 239 19.04 64.77 -4.76
CA SER A 239 18.31 64.06 -3.70
C SER A 239 17.27 63.09 -4.27
N LEU A 240 16.52 63.50 -5.30
CA LEU A 240 15.58 62.63 -6.01
C LEU A 240 16.26 61.42 -6.64
N ARG A 241 17.42 61.62 -7.30
CA ARG A 241 18.21 60.51 -7.87
C ARG A 241 18.67 59.52 -6.79
N LYS A 242 19.09 60.01 -5.61
CA LYS A 242 19.46 59.15 -4.48
C LYS A 242 18.26 58.33 -3.99
N CYS A 243 17.12 58.98 -3.77
CA CYS A 243 15.89 58.31 -3.34
C CYS A 243 15.45 57.22 -4.32
N MET A 244 15.49 57.51 -5.62
CA MET A 244 15.16 56.52 -6.66
C MET A 244 16.12 55.33 -6.66
N ARG A 245 17.43 55.58 -6.47
CA ARG A 245 18.43 54.50 -6.38
C ARG A 245 18.18 53.60 -5.17
N GLU A 246 17.93 54.17 -4.00
CA GLU A 246 17.62 53.39 -2.79
C GLU A 246 16.32 52.58 -2.95
N TRP A 247 15.30 53.17 -3.58
CA TRP A 247 14.06 52.47 -3.88
C TRP A 247 14.28 51.27 -4.81
N LEU A 248 15.06 51.42 -5.87
CA LEU A 248 15.42 50.32 -6.77
C LEU A 248 16.17 49.20 -6.02
N LEU A 249 17.16 49.55 -5.18
CA LEU A 249 17.88 48.57 -4.37
C LEU A 249 16.96 47.81 -3.41
N TYR A 250 16.01 48.49 -2.79
CA TYR A 250 15.00 47.88 -1.93
C TYR A 250 14.10 46.91 -2.70
N VAL A 251 13.61 47.31 -3.89
CA VAL A 251 12.75 46.46 -4.74
C VAL A 251 13.51 45.19 -5.16
N ASP A 252 14.77 45.31 -5.57
CA ASP A 252 15.61 44.18 -5.95
C ASP A 252 15.90 43.24 -4.77
N ALA A 253 16.18 43.79 -3.58
CA ALA A 253 16.37 42.99 -2.37
C ALA A 253 15.10 42.22 -2.01
N ARG A 254 13.94 42.88 -2.08
CA ARG A 254 12.64 42.26 -1.83
C ARG A 254 12.31 41.16 -2.84
N HIS A 255 12.62 41.38 -4.12
CA HIS A 255 12.40 40.37 -5.16
C HIS A 255 13.27 39.13 -4.94
N ARG A 256 14.56 39.33 -4.64
CA ARG A 256 15.49 38.23 -4.29
C ARG A 256 15.03 37.46 -3.05
N ALA A 257 14.62 38.16 -1.98
CA ALA A 257 14.12 37.51 -0.77
C ALA A 257 12.88 36.65 -1.04
N ARG A 258 11.94 37.12 -1.87
CA ARG A 258 10.77 36.33 -2.30
C ARG A 258 11.17 35.10 -3.11
N GLN A 259 12.08 35.24 -4.07
CA GLN A 259 12.56 34.11 -4.85
C GLN A 259 13.22 33.04 -3.97
N THR A 260 14.06 33.46 -3.01
CA THR A 260 14.67 32.56 -2.04
C THR A 260 13.61 31.86 -1.18
N ALA A 261 12.63 32.59 -0.66
CA ALA A 261 11.53 32.00 0.11
C ALA A 261 10.74 30.96 -0.69
N ILE A 262 10.42 31.24 -1.95
CA ILE A 262 9.74 30.29 -2.85
C ILE A 262 10.60 29.03 -3.04
N ARG A 263 11.91 29.17 -3.29
CA ARG A 263 12.82 28.01 -3.42
C ARG A 263 12.87 27.18 -2.14
N CYS A 264 12.97 27.82 -0.98
CA CYS A 264 12.96 27.12 0.31
C CYS A 264 11.63 26.37 0.55
N LEU A 265 10.50 26.97 0.19
CA LEU A 265 9.19 26.29 0.28
C LEU A 265 9.10 25.09 -0.65
N LEU A 266 9.62 25.20 -1.88
CA LEU A 266 9.69 24.08 -2.82
C LEU A 266 10.56 22.94 -2.25
N HIS A 267 11.77 23.25 -1.75
CA HIS A 267 12.63 22.25 -1.09
C HIS A 267 11.99 21.62 0.14
N LEU A 268 11.28 22.41 0.96
CA LEU A 268 10.56 21.87 2.10
C LEU A 268 9.43 20.94 1.66
N SER A 269 8.72 21.28 0.59
CA SER A 269 7.63 20.44 0.06
C SER A 269 8.14 19.10 -0.48
N THR A 270 9.24 19.10 -1.24
CA THR A 270 9.86 17.87 -1.75
C THR A 270 10.42 17.01 -0.62
N TYR A 271 11.07 17.63 0.38
CA TYR A 271 11.52 16.92 1.57
C TYR A 271 10.36 16.28 2.35
N LYS A 272 9.25 17.02 2.56
CA LYS A 272 8.05 16.49 3.21
C LYS A 272 7.44 15.31 2.44
N GLN A 273 7.40 15.39 1.11
CA GLN A 273 6.91 14.30 0.26
C GLN A 273 7.80 13.06 0.38
N ALA A 274 9.12 13.23 0.34
CA ALA A 274 10.08 12.13 0.51
C ALA A 274 9.95 11.46 1.89
N ASN A 275 9.89 12.26 2.97
CA ASN A 275 9.67 11.73 4.31
C ASN A 275 8.32 11.02 4.45
N ALA A 276 7.25 11.57 3.87
CA ALA A 276 5.94 10.91 3.89
C ALA A 276 5.98 9.55 3.18
N PHE A 277 6.72 9.44 2.08
CA PHE A 277 6.92 8.19 1.37
C PHE A 277 7.73 7.16 2.17
N GLU A 278 8.83 7.57 2.81
CA GLU A 278 9.60 6.68 3.68
C GLU A 278 8.78 6.21 4.89
N ASN A 279 7.99 7.09 5.52
CA ASN A 279 7.09 6.69 6.60
C ASN A 279 6.02 5.69 6.12
N LEU A 280 5.43 5.90 4.93
CA LEU A 280 4.47 4.97 4.34
C LEU A 280 5.10 3.60 4.06
N LYS A 281 6.34 3.59 3.55
CA LYS A 281 7.11 2.37 3.32
C LYS A 281 7.42 1.65 4.63
N GLU A 282 7.83 2.36 5.67
CA GLU A 282 8.07 1.78 6.99
C GLU A 282 6.81 1.14 7.57
N HIS A 283 5.68 1.85 7.52
CA HIS A 283 4.39 1.28 7.94
C HIS A 283 3.97 0.07 7.11
N ALA A 284 4.15 0.10 5.78
CA ALA A 284 3.86 -1.04 4.93
C ALA A 284 4.72 -2.26 5.30
N LEU A 285 6.00 -2.07 5.60
CA LEU A 285 6.89 -3.14 6.08
C LEU A 285 6.45 -3.68 7.44
N GLN A 286 6.04 -2.80 8.37
CA GLN A 286 5.49 -3.19 9.67
C GLN A 286 4.21 -4.02 9.51
N ASP A 287 3.31 -3.63 8.60
CA ASP A 287 2.07 -4.36 8.32
C ASP A 287 2.32 -5.74 7.69
N VAL A 288 3.30 -5.84 6.79
CA VAL A 288 3.73 -7.13 6.22
C VAL A 288 4.29 -8.03 7.32
N ALA A 289 5.19 -7.51 8.17
CA ALA A 289 5.76 -8.26 9.29
C ALA A 289 4.67 -8.70 10.29
N ALA A 290 3.74 -7.81 10.63
CA ALA A 290 2.59 -8.13 11.49
C ALA A 290 1.72 -9.24 10.87
N SER A 291 1.48 -9.19 9.56
CA SER A 291 0.73 -10.21 8.83
C SER A 291 1.43 -11.58 8.86
N GLU A 292 2.76 -11.62 8.75
CA GLU A 292 3.54 -12.85 8.89
C GLU A 292 3.47 -13.43 10.30
N ILE A 293 3.64 -12.58 11.33
CA ILE A 293 3.49 -12.98 12.73
C ILE A 293 2.09 -13.57 12.98
N GLN A 294 1.05 -12.89 12.49
CA GLN A 294 -0.33 -13.37 12.58
C GLN A 294 -0.53 -14.71 11.85
N ARG A 295 0.04 -14.88 10.66
CA ARG A 295 -0.02 -16.14 9.90
C ARG A 295 0.61 -17.28 10.70
N VAL A 296 1.81 -17.07 11.24
CA VAL A 296 2.52 -18.06 12.07
C VAL A 296 1.70 -18.40 13.32
N TYR A 297 1.16 -17.40 14.02
CA TYR A 297 0.33 -17.60 15.19
C TYR A 297 -0.96 -18.38 14.90
N ARG A 298 -1.69 -18.03 13.81
CA ARG A 298 -2.87 -18.79 13.36
C ARG A 298 -2.50 -20.24 13.07
N GLY A 299 -1.37 -20.49 12.41
CA GLY A 299 -0.86 -21.84 12.14
C GLY A 299 -0.46 -22.61 13.41
N LEU A 300 0.17 -21.96 14.39
CA LEU A 300 0.47 -22.55 15.71
C LEU A 300 -0.83 -22.94 16.44
N ARG A 301 -1.79 -22.01 16.52
CA ARG A 301 -3.09 -22.23 17.17
C ARG A 301 -3.85 -23.39 16.52
N GLY A 302 -3.90 -23.43 15.18
CA GLY A 302 -4.51 -24.52 14.41
C GLY A 302 -3.86 -25.87 14.71
N ARG A 303 -2.53 -25.94 14.74
CA ARG A 303 -1.79 -27.16 15.11
C ARG A 303 -2.05 -27.60 16.56
N LYS A 304 -2.09 -26.67 17.51
CA LYS A 304 -2.40 -26.98 18.92
C LYS A 304 -3.81 -27.57 19.05
N LEU A 305 -4.78 -27.02 18.33
CA LEU A 305 -6.15 -27.53 18.30
C LEU A 305 -6.19 -28.92 17.64
N PHE A 306 -5.50 -29.12 16.52
CA PHE A 306 -5.38 -30.44 15.90
C PHE A 306 -4.79 -31.48 16.86
N VAL A 307 -3.71 -31.16 17.57
CA VAL A 307 -3.12 -32.08 18.56
C VAL A 307 -4.12 -32.44 19.67
N SER A 308 -4.92 -31.47 20.16
CA SER A 308 -5.97 -31.79 21.14
C SER A 308 -7.05 -32.71 20.57
N VAL A 309 -7.47 -32.51 19.31
CA VAL A 309 -8.43 -33.39 18.64
C VAL A 309 -7.81 -34.77 18.40
N LEU A 310 -6.55 -34.84 17.99
CA LEU A 310 -5.83 -36.10 17.82
C LEU A 310 -5.77 -36.89 19.13
N ALA A 311 -5.48 -36.23 20.25
CA ALA A 311 -5.50 -36.88 21.58
C ALA A 311 -6.89 -37.47 21.90
N THR A 312 -7.98 -36.78 21.56
CA THR A 312 -9.34 -37.35 21.73
C THR A 312 -9.59 -38.55 20.81
N TYR A 313 -9.08 -38.50 19.57
CA TYR A 313 -9.19 -39.62 18.64
C TYR A 313 -8.37 -40.83 19.11
N GLU A 314 -7.13 -40.62 19.57
CA GLU A 314 -6.28 -41.66 20.16
C GLU A 314 -6.93 -42.29 21.40
N ALA A 315 -7.52 -41.47 22.27
CA ALA A 315 -8.31 -41.97 23.40
C ALA A 315 -9.50 -42.82 22.95
N ALA A 316 -10.24 -42.38 21.93
CA ALA A 316 -11.35 -43.15 21.37
C ALA A 316 -10.89 -44.49 20.77
N VAL A 317 -9.78 -44.51 20.03
CA VAL A 317 -9.16 -45.73 19.49
C VAL A 317 -8.72 -46.67 20.62
N SER A 318 -8.15 -46.13 21.70
CA SER A 318 -7.77 -46.91 22.89
C SER A 318 -9.00 -47.57 23.55
N ILE A 319 -10.08 -46.82 23.74
CA ILE A 319 -11.35 -47.35 24.27
C ILE A 319 -11.89 -48.47 23.36
N GLN A 320 -11.91 -48.25 22.03
CA GLN A 320 -12.33 -49.25 21.06
C GLN A 320 -11.48 -50.52 21.14
N ARG A 321 -10.14 -50.39 21.29
CA ARG A 321 -9.22 -51.52 21.45
C ARG A 321 -9.53 -52.31 22.72
N ILE A 322 -9.68 -51.63 23.86
CA ILE A 322 -10.03 -52.27 25.14
C ILE A 322 -11.37 -52.99 25.02
N TYR A 323 -12.35 -52.38 24.37
CA TYR A 323 -13.67 -52.99 24.17
C TYR A 323 -13.60 -54.27 23.30
N ARG A 324 -12.83 -54.24 22.20
CA ARG A 324 -12.60 -55.44 21.36
C ARG A 324 -11.91 -56.54 22.16
N GLN A 325 -10.86 -56.20 22.92
CA GLN A 325 -10.16 -57.16 23.80
C GLN A 325 -11.07 -57.72 24.90
N ARG A 326 -11.97 -56.91 25.48
CA ARG A 326 -13.00 -57.38 26.42
C ARG A 326 -13.89 -58.45 25.79
N GLY A 327 -14.27 -58.28 24.52
CA GLY A 327 -15.03 -59.29 23.78
C GLY A 327 -14.30 -60.63 23.72
N ASP A 328 -13.00 -60.62 23.42
CA ASP A 328 -12.18 -61.83 23.39
C ASP A 328 -11.93 -62.42 24.79
N PHE A 329 -11.77 -61.57 25.81
CA PHE A 329 -11.71 -62.01 27.21
C PHE A 329 -13.00 -62.70 27.65
N LEU A 330 -14.17 -62.19 27.28
CA LEU A 330 -15.46 -62.84 27.55
C LEU A 330 -15.58 -64.20 26.84
N LYS A 331 -15.08 -64.32 25.60
CA LYS A 331 -15.01 -65.62 24.90
C LYS A 331 -14.08 -66.59 25.64
N TYR A 332 -12.94 -66.10 26.13
CA TYR A 332 -12.01 -66.89 26.95
C TYR A 332 -12.67 -67.37 28.24
N LEU A 333 -13.35 -66.49 28.98
CA LEU A 333 -14.09 -66.87 30.19
C LEU A 333 -15.19 -67.91 29.90
N LYS A 334 -15.95 -67.76 28.80
CA LYS A 334 -16.91 -68.78 28.36
C LYS A 334 -16.23 -70.13 28.08
N ARG A 335 -15.06 -70.11 27.43
CA ARG A 335 -14.28 -71.32 27.16
C ARG A 335 -13.81 -71.99 28.46
N LEU A 336 -13.29 -71.22 29.42
CA LEU A 336 -12.92 -71.72 30.75
C LEU A 336 -14.12 -72.33 31.50
N GLN A 337 -15.26 -71.65 31.50
CA GLN A 337 -16.49 -72.18 32.10
C GLN A 337 -16.92 -73.50 31.45
N MET A 338 -16.84 -73.60 30.13
CA MET A 338 -17.12 -74.84 29.41
C MET A 338 -16.13 -75.95 29.77
N GLN A 339 -14.83 -75.65 29.85
CA GLN A 339 -13.81 -76.61 30.30
C GLN A 339 -14.09 -77.10 31.72
N SER A 340 -14.43 -76.20 32.65
CA SER A 340 -14.83 -76.55 34.02
C SER A 340 -16.08 -77.45 34.04
N ARG A 341 -17.12 -77.12 33.27
CA ARG A 341 -18.32 -77.97 33.13
C ARG A 341 -17.98 -79.36 32.59
N PHE A 342 -17.11 -79.46 31.59
CA PHE A 342 -16.67 -80.75 31.07
C PHE A 342 -15.85 -81.54 32.10
N ALA A 343 -14.95 -80.88 32.83
CA ALA A 343 -14.21 -81.51 33.93
C ALA A 343 -15.16 -82.06 35.00
N ILE A 344 -16.14 -81.27 35.45
CA ILE A 344 -17.17 -81.70 36.40
C ILE A 344 -17.96 -82.90 35.85
N LYS A 345 -18.34 -82.89 34.57
CA LYS A 345 -19.07 -84.01 33.95
C LYS A 345 -18.23 -85.29 33.92
N ILE A 346 -16.96 -85.21 33.52
CA ILE A 346 -16.02 -86.33 33.53
C ILE A 346 -15.88 -86.88 34.95
N GLN A 347 -15.64 -86.00 35.94
CA GLN A 347 -15.51 -86.39 37.34
C GLN A 347 -16.79 -87.06 37.88
N ARG A 348 -17.98 -86.54 37.55
CA ARG A 348 -19.27 -87.13 37.96
C ARG A 348 -19.47 -88.52 37.37
N VAL A 349 -19.18 -88.70 36.08
CA VAL A 349 -19.25 -90.01 35.41
C VAL A 349 -18.27 -91.00 36.04
N PHE A 350 -17.04 -90.57 36.29
CA PHE A 350 -16.00 -91.41 36.91
C PHE A 350 -16.37 -91.81 38.34
N ARG A 351 -16.83 -90.86 39.19
CA ARG A 351 -17.30 -91.15 40.55
C ARG A 351 -18.49 -92.13 40.52
N GLY A 352 -19.44 -91.95 39.61
CA GLY A 352 -20.57 -92.87 39.43
C GLY A 352 -20.15 -94.27 38.95
N TRP A 353 -19.22 -94.36 38.00
CA TRP A 353 -18.64 -95.64 37.57
C TRP A 353 -17.93 -96.35 38.73
N ARG A 354 -17.08 -95.64 39.48
CA ARG A 354 -16.39 -96.18 40.65
C ARG A 354 -17.37 -96.70 41.70
N GLY A 355 -18.44 -95.95 41.98
CA GLY A 355 -19.51 -96.39 42.88
C GLY A 355 -20.20 -97.67 42.41
N ARG A 356 -20.54 -97.78 41.11
CA ARG A 356 -21.11 -99.02 40.54
C ARG A 356 -20.15 -100.21 40.62
N VAL A 357 -18.87 -100.00 40.36
CA VAL A 357 -17.85 -101.07 40.47
C VAL A 357 -17.74 -101.56 41.92
N LEU A 358 -17.73 -100.65 42.90
CA LEU A 358 -17.71 -101.01 44.32
C LEU A 358 -18.98 -101.77 44.72
N ALA A 359 -20.16 -101.27 44.37
CA ALA A 359 -21.43 -101.95 44.64
C ALA A 359 -21.47 -103.37 44.01
N ARG A 360 -20.99 -103.51 42.77
CA ARG A 360 -20.86 -104.81 42.10
C ARG A 360 -19.94 -105.77 42.88
N LYS A 361 -18.79 -105.29 43.37
CA LYS A 361 -17.89 -106.12 44.19
C LYS A 361 -18.57 -106.59 45.47
N VAL A 362 -19.28 -105.70 46.18
CA VAL A 362 -20.02 -106.04 47.40
C VAL A 362 -21.13 -107.06 47.11
N LEU A 363 -21.91 -106.86 46.04
CA LEU A 363 -22.96 -107.79 45.62
C LEU A 363 -22.41 -109.15 45.23
N LEU A 364 -21.30 -109.20 44.50
CA LEU A 364 -20.65 -110.46 44.14
C LEU A 364 -20.12 -111.20 45.38
N ALA A 365 -19.53 -110.49 46.34
CA ALA A 365 -19.07 -111.08 47.60
C ALA A 365 -20.25 -111.64 48.42
N TYR A 366 -21.36 -110.89 48.51
CA TYR A 366 -22.59 -111.37 49.15
C TYR A 366 -23.15 -112.62 48.44
N PHE A 367 -23.24 -112.59 47.12
CA PHE A 367 -23.71 -113.73 46.32
C PHE A 367 -22.82 -114.97 46.50
N GLN A 368 -21.50 -114.80 46.49
CA GLN A 368 -20.56 -115.90 46.73
C GLN A 368 -20.70 -116.47 48.14
N ALA A 369 -20.90 -115.64 49.16
CA ALA A 369 -21.13 -116.08 50.53
C ALA A 369 -22.44 -116.87 50.67
N GLU A 370 -23.53 -116.42 50.07
CA GLU A 370 -24.80 -117.17 50.04
C GLU A 370 -24.67 -118.49 49.28
N MET A 371 -23.99 -118.49 48.12
CA MET A 371 -23.72 -119.73 47.38
C MET A 371 -22.89 -120.72 48.20
N ALA A 372 -21.92 -120.24 48.99
CA ALA A 372 -21.13 -121.07 49.89
C ALA A 372 -21.99 -121.70 51.01
N LYS A 373 -22.95 -120.95 51.58
CA LYS A 373 -23.92 -121.51 52.55
C LYS A 373 -24.77 -122.61 51.92
N ILE A 374 -25.34 -122.36 50.74
CA ILE A 374 -26.16 -123.37 50.03
C ILE A 374 -25.33 -124.63 49.72
N GLN A 375 -24.06 -124.47 49.36
CA GLN A 375 -23.16 -125.60 49.14
C GLN A 375 -22.84 -126.36 50.44
N ALA A 376 -22.63 -125.65 51.55
CA ALA A 376 -22.43 -126.26 52.86
C ALA A 376 -23.68 -127.04 53.32
N ASP A 377 -24.89 -126.48 53.14
CA ASP A 377 -26.15 -127.15 53.45
C ASP A 377 -26.35 -128.41 52.59
N ARG A 378 -26.04 -128.33 51.29
CA ARG A 378 -26.04 -129.51 50.41
C ARG A 378 -25.04 -130.56 50.85
N ALA A 379 -23.82 -130.16 51.23
CA ALA A 379 -22.79 -131.08 51.70
C ALA A 379 -23.23 -131.76 53.01
N ALA A 380 -23.83 -131.03 53.94
CA ALA A 380 -24.40 -131.55 55.17
C ALA A 380 -25.54 -132.55 54.88
N PHE A 381 -26.45 -132.22 53.96
CA PHE A 381 -27.51 -133.13 53.53
C PHE A 381 -26.96 -134.41 52.87
N TYR A 382 -25.94 -134.32 52.02
CA TYR A 382 -25.30 -135.52 51.47
C TYR A 382 -24.56 -136.33 52.53
N ALA A 383 -23.98 -135.68 53.55
CA ALA A 383 -23.36 -136.38 54.67
C ALA A 383 -24.40 -137.19 55.47
N THR A 384 -25.58 -136.63 55.75
CA THR A 384 -26.65 -137.37 56.45
C THR A 384 -27.17 -138.54 55.62
N ILE A 385 -27.29 -138.40 54.29
CA ILE A 385 -27.63 -139.51 53.38
C ILE A 385 -26.55 -140.61 53.45
N ARG A 386 -25.26 -140.24 53.37
CA ARG A 386 -24.16 -141.20 53.44
C ARG A 386 -24.14 -141.94 54.77
N ASP A 387 -24.37 -141.25 55.88
CA ASP A 387 -24.47 -141.87 57.21
C ASP A 387 -25.67 -142.82 57.30
N HIS A 388 -26.82 -142.43 56.75
CA HIS A 388 -28.00 -143.30 56.71
C HIS A 388 -27.75 -144.55 55.86
N ALA A 389 -27.15 -144.40 54.68
CA ALA A 389 -26.75 -145.50 53.81
C ALA A 389 -25.74 -146.42 54.51
N ALA A 390 -24.73 -145.86 55.19
CA ALA A 390 -23.75 -146.61 55.97
C ALA A 390 -24.42 -147.42 57.10
N ARG A 391 -25.39 -146.84 57.83
CA ARG A 391 -26.16 -147.56 58.86
C ARG A 391 -26.98 -148.70 58.26
N GLN A 392 -27.63 -148.50 57.11
CA GLN A 392 -28.36 -149.56 56.41
C GLN A 392 -27.43 -150.70 55.99
N LEU A 393 -26.27 -150.36 55.43
CA LEU A 393 -25.27 -151.34 54.98
C LEU A 393 -24.69 -152.11 56.18
N GLN A 394 -24.40 -151.44 57.30
CA GLN A 394 -23.99 -152.09 58.55
C GLN A 394 -25.08 -153.02 59.10
N ARG A 395 -26.36 -152.63 59.07
CA ARG A 395 -27.48 -153.51 59.48
C ARG A 395 -27.58 -154.74 58.59
N PHE A 396 -27.43 -154.57 57.27
CA PHE A 396 -27.42 -155.66 56.30
C PHE A 396 -26.22 -156.60 56.54
N CYS A 397 -25.00 -156.07 56.67
CA CYS A 397 -23.80 -156.85 56.96
C CYS A 397 -23.91 -157.59 58.30
N ARG A 398 -24.46 -156.97 59.36
CA ARG A 398 -24.71 -157.66 60.65
C ARG A 398 -25.75 -158.77 60.52
N LYS A 399 -26.77 -158.61 59.66
CA LYS A 399 -27.75 -159.67 59.36
C LYS A 399 -27.10 -160.82 58.59
N CYS A 400 -26.30 -160.52 57.56
CA CYS A 400 -25.51 -161.52 56.83
C CYS A 400 -24.50 -162.22 57.74
N HIS A 401 -23.83 -161.50 58.64
CA HIS A 401 -22.88 -162.09 59.59
C HIS A 401 -23.58 -163.01 60.59
N ARG A 402 -24.76 -162.64 61.12
CA ARG A 402 -25.62 -163.55 61.90
C ARG A 402 -26.00 -164.79 61.11
N HIS A 403 -26.44 -164.61 59.87
CA HIS A 403 -26.83 -165.72 59.02
C HIS A 403 -25.65 -166.66 58.70
N VAL A 404 -24.43 -166.13 58.52
CA VAL A 404 -23.20 -166.91 58.37
C VAL A 404 -22.81 -167.61 59.68
N GLN A 405 -23.01 -167.00 60.85
CA GLN A 405 -22.76 -167.66 62.13
C GLN A 405 -23.78 -168.77 62.42
N GLU A 406 -25.06 -168.56 62.14
CA GLU A 406 -26.11 -169.59 62.22
C GLU A 406 -25.80 -170.75 61.25
N LYS A 407 -25.38 -170.44 60.02
CA LYS A 407 -24.95 -171.44 59.04
C LYS A 407 -23.68 -172.18 59.47
N LYS A 408 -22.72 -171.51 60.11
CA LYS A 408 -21.53 -172.15 60.70
C LYS A 408 -21.84 -173.01 61.92
N ALA A 409 -22.86 -172.66 62.72
CA ALA A 409 -23.34 -173.50 63.82
C ALA A 409 -24.05 -174.75 63.27
N ASP A 410 -24.85 -174.61 62.21
CA ASP A 410 -25.45 -175.73 61.47
C ASP A 410 -24.39 -176.60 60.78
N ASP A 411 -23.34 -176.00 60.21
CA ASP A 411 -22.26 -176.70 59.52
C ASP A 411 -21.33 -177.43 60.51
N ASN A 412 -21.04 -176.89 61.70
CA ASN A 412 -20.32 -177.60 62.77
C ASN A 412 -21.15 -178.77 63.36
N SER A 413 -22.47 -178.64 63.39
CA SER A 413 -23.40 -179.74 63.79
C SER A 413 -23.43 -180.87 62.74
N ARG A 414 -23.22 -180.50 61.46
CA ARG A 414 -23.17 -181.42 60.32
C ARG A 414 -21.78 -182.03 60.15
N GLU A 415 -20.69 -181.31 60.44
CA GLU A 415 -19.31 -181.82 60.42
C GLU A 415 -19.03 -182.85 61.52
N ASN A 416 -19.57 -182.68 62.73
CA ASN A 416 -19.48 -183.73 63.77
C ASN A 416 -20.21 -185.04 63.37
N ARG A 417 -21.33 -184.97 62.63
CA ARG A 417 -22.02 -186.14 62.05
C ARG A 417 -21.32 -186.70 60.80
N ARG A 418 -20.55 -185.87 60.10
CA ARG A 418 -19.86 -186.22 58.85
C ARG A 418 -18.50 -186.86 59.13
N VAL A 419 -17.81 -186.49 60.20
CA VAL A 419 -16.61 -187.21 60.70
C VAL A 419 -16.96 -188.60 61.24
N GLU A 420 -18.18 -188.81 61.75
CA GLU A 420 -18.72 -190.13 62.11
C GLU A 420 -19.06 -191.01 60.89
N LEU A 421 -19.42 -190.41 59.74
CA LEU A 421 -19.85 -191.12 58.50
C LEU A 421 -18.74 -191.24 57.43
N GLU A 422 -17.77 -190.33 57.34
CA GLU A 422 -16.70 -190.36 56.33
C GLU A 422 -15.55 -191.31 56.70
N MET A 423 -15.48 -191.77 57.96
CA MET A 423 -14.71 -192.98 58.31
C MET A 423 -15.31 -194.25 57.69
N GLN A 424 -16.59 -194.23 57.29
CA GLN A 424 -17.26 -195.35 56.59
C GLN A 424 -17.21 -195.26 55.06
N ALA A 425 -17.02 -194.07 54.46
CA ALA A 425 -17.08 -193.89 52.99
C ALA A 425 -15.70 -193.94 52.28
N LEU A 426 -14.59 -193.91 53.02
CA LEU A 426 -13.24 -194.23 52.52
C LEU A 426 -13.03 -195.73 52.21
N LEU A 427 -14.12 -196.52 52.13
CA LEU A 427 -14.12 -197.91 51.64
C LEU A 427 -14.72 -198.09 50.24
N ASP A 428 -15.43 -197.12 49.65
CA ASP A 428 -16.02 -197.31 48.33
C ASP A 428 -15.79 -196.13 47.37
N ALA A 429 -15.09 -196.43 46.27
CA ALA A 429 -15.08 -195.69 45.01
C ALA A 429 -14.46 -194.27 45.07
N ALA A 430 -13.14 -194.12 44.97
CA ALA A 430 -12.39 -194.48 43.77
C ALA A 430 -13.17 -194.25 42.45
N SER A 431 -12.97 -193.06 41.87
CA SER A 431 -12.71 -192.82 40.45
C SER A 431 -13.81 -192.19 39.56
N ARG A 432 -13.42 -191.04 38.96
CA ARG A 432 -13.80 -190.44 37.64
C ARG A 432 -14.88 -189.34 37.67
N GLN A 433 -14.47 -188.07 37.81
CA GLN A 433 -14.20 -187.09 36.72
C GLN A 433 -15.46 -186.60 35.99
N LYS A 434 -15.86 -185.31 36.00
CA LYS A 434 -15.11 -184.07 35.68
C LYS A 434 -14.61 -184.08 34.24
N GLN A 435 -15.44 -183.73 33.23
CA GLN A 435 -14.90 -183.13 31.98
C GLN A 435 -15.86 -182.40 31.01
N ASP A 436 -17.18 -182.59 30.99
CA ASP A 436 -17.98 -182.05 29.85
C ASP A 436 -18.51 -180.60 29.99
N HIS A 437 -18.25 -179.91 31.11
CA HIS A 437 -18.65 -178.52 31.36
C HIS A 437 -17.86 -177.45 30.55
N LYS A 438 -16.82 -177.83 29.80
CA LYS A 438 -15.85 -176.86 29.25
C LYS A 438 -16.14 -176.30 27.85
N ARG A 439 -17.14 -176.80 27.12
CA ARG A 439 -17.35 -176.43 25.70
C ARG A 439 -18.38 -175.33 25.43
N ALA A 440 -19.23 -174.94 26.39
CA ALA A 440 -20.39 -174.06 26.10
C ALA A 440 -20.19 -172.54 26.35
N VAL A 441 -19.05 -172.10 26.91
CA VAL A 441 -18.90 -170.72 27.43
C VAL A 441 -18.26 -169.73 26.44
N THR A 442 -17.69 -170.20 25.33
CA THR A 442 -16.86 -169.36 24.44
C THR A 442 -17.60 -168.66 23.30
N GLU A 443 -18.77 -169.13 22.85
CA GLU A 443 -19.44 -168.57 21.65
C GLU A 443 -20.24 -167.27 21.89
N TYR A 444 -20.53 -166.91 23.16
CA TYR A 444 -21.41 -165.78 23.51
C TYR A 444 -20.73 -164.39 23.44
N TYR A 445 -19.40 -164.32 23.55
CA TYR A 445 -18.70 -163.03 23.72
C TYR A 445 -18.27 -162.35 22.41
N ASP A 446 -18.31 -163.05 21.28
CA ASP A 446 -17.85 -162.50 20.00
C ASP A 446 -18.93 -161.64 19.30
N THR A 447 -20.22 -161.90 19.54
CA THR A 447 -21.34 -161.16 18.91
C THR A 447 -21.54 -159.74 19.44
N LEU A 448 -20.98 -159.38 20.60
CA LEU A 448 -21.22 -158.09 21.26
C LEU A 448 -20.31 -156.96 20.75
N ARG A 449 -19.14 -157.27 20.16
CA ARG A 449 -18.16 -156.26 19.71
C ARG A 449 -18.50 -155.60 18.38
N GLU A 450 -19.21 -156.28 17.49
CA GLU A 450 -19.50 -155.77 16.14
C GLU A 450 -20.57 -154.66 16.15
N GLN A 451 -21.48 -154.67 17.14
CA GLN A 451 -22.59 -153.71 17.23
C GLN A 451 -22.18 -152.32 17.74
N THR A 452 -21.07 -152.20 18.47
CA THR A 452 -20.62 -150.93 19.06
C THR A 452 -19.90 -150.01 18.06
N HIS A 453 -19.21 -150.56 17.05
CA HIS A 453 -18.45 -149.75 16.08
C HIS A 453 -19.34 -149.06 15.02
N ALA A 454 -20.56 -149.54 14.78
CA ALA A 454 -21.49 -148.95 13.80
C ALA A 454 -22.14 -147.63 14.29
N ALA A 455 -22.23 -147.40 15.61
CA ALA A 455 -22.91 -146.24 16.19
C ALA A 455 -22.07 -144.94 16.17
N GLU A 456 -20.75 -145.04 16.22
CA GLU A 456 -19.85 -143.87 16.30
C GLU A 456 -19.66 -143.15 14.96
N ALA A 457 -19.88 -143.83 13.83
CA ALA A 457 -19.69 -143.26 12.50
C ALA A 457 -20.76 -142.21 12.10
N ARG A 458 -21.99 -142.31 12.64
CA ARG A 458 -23.11 -141.40 12.27
C ARG A 458 -23.04 -140.01 12.90
N ARG A 459 -22.35 -139.82 14.03
CA ARG A 459 -22.26 -138.51 14.72
C ARG A 459 -21.32 -137.50 14.04
N LYS A 460 -20.36 -137.92 13.21
CA LYS A 460 -19.38 -137.02 12.58
C LYS A 460 -19.90 -136.27 11.35
N ILE A 461 -21.08 -136.61 10.84
CA ILE A 461 -21.66 -135.99 9.63
C ILE A 461 -22.51 -134.75 9.98
N ASP A 462 -23.27 -134.79 11.08
CA ASP A 462 -24.24 -133.72 11.46
C ASP A 462 -23.59 -132.39 11.90
N ASP A 463 -22.36 -132.41 12.43
CA ASP A 463 -21.69 -131.19 12.92
C ASP A 463 -21.15 -130.28 11.79
N LYS A 464 -20.92 -130.84 10.59
CA LYS A 464 -20.40 -130.07 9.44
C LYS A 464 -21.47 -129.20 8.76
N GLU A 465 -22.75 -129.53 8.88
CA GLU A 465 -23.83 -128.77 8.25
C GLU A 465 -24.20 -127.50 9.03
N LYS A 466 -24.11 -127.54 10.36
CA LYS A 466 -24.42 -126.38 11.23
C LYS A 466 -23.49 -125.18 11.02
N GLN A 467 -22.22 -125.40 10.65
CA GLN A 467 -21.25 -124.32 10.45
C GLN A 467 -21.49 -123.50 9.16
N LYS A 468 -22.10 -124.08 8.11
CA LYS A 468 -22.34 -123.37 6.84
C LYS A 468 -23.45 -122.32 6.93
N VAL A 469 -24.44 -122.52 7.79
CA VAL A 469 -25.60 -121.61 7.95
C VAL A 469 -25.20 -120.30 8.64
N THR A 470 -24.30 -120.36 9.63
CA THR A 470 -23.88 -119.19 10.42
C THR A 470 -23.06 -118.18 9.60
N LEU A 471 -22.25 -118.66 8.65
CA LEU A 471 -21.40 -117.81 7.80
C LEU A 471 -22.21 -117.01 6.76
N ARG A 472 -23.30 -117.58 6.22
CA ARG A 472 -24.15 -116.88 5.24
C ARG A 472 -24.95 -115.73 5.85
N ARG A 473 -25.34 -115.84 7.12
CA ARG A 473 -26.10 -114.80 7.84
C ARG A 473 -25.25 -113.53 8.08
N ARG A 474 -24.01 -113.71 8.53
CA ARG A 474 -23.07 -112.60 8.76
C ARG A 474 -22.73 -111.83 7.48
N ARG A 475 -22.64 -112.49 6.32
CA ARG A 475 -22.28 -111.82 5.05
C ARG A 475 -23.31 -110.77 4.61
N ARG A 476 -24.61 -111.05 4.82
CA ARG A 476 -25.72 -110.15 4.46
C ARG A 476 -25.79 -108.91 5.37
N GLU A 477 -25.53 -109.08 6.66
CA GLU A 477 -25.50 -107.96 7.63
C GLU A 477 -24.39 -106.95 7.30
N TRP A 478 -23.24 -107.41 6.80
CA TRP A 478 -22.15 -106.52 6.39
C TRP A 478 -22.45 -105.77 5.09
N GLU A 479 -23.11 -106.40 4.12
CA GLU A 479 -23.49 -105.77 2.85
C GLU A 479 -24.48 -104.61 3.04
N GLU A 480 -25.44 -104.72 3.97
CA GLU A 480 -26.37 -103.64 4.30
C GLU A 480 -25.68 -102.43 4.97
N ILE A 481 -24.68 -102.68 5.83
CA ILE A 481 -23.93 -101.61 6.51
C ILE A 481 -23.10 -100.80 5.51
N PHE A 482 -22.46 -101.44 4.54
CA PHE A 482 -21.68 -100.74 3.51
C PHE A 482 -22.57 -99.88 2.61
N ARG A 483 -23.73 -100.40 2.19
CA ARG A 483 -24.67 -99.67 1.33
C ARG A 483 -25.19 -98.38 2.00
N GLN A 484 -25.55 -98.43 3.29
CA GLN A 484 -26.00 -97.25 4.04
C GLN A 484 -24.90 -96.19 4.21
N ARG A 485 -23.63 -96.60 4.20
CA ARG A 485 -22.48 -95.69 4.31
C ARG A 485 -22.25 -94.93 3.01
N ASP A 486 -22.37 -95.62 1.88
CA ASP A 486 -22.18 -95.03 0.55
C ASP A 486 -23.31 -94.04 0.21
N GLU A 487 -24.56 -94.34 0.57
CA GLU A 487 -25.70 -93.42 0.39
C GLU A 487 -25.53 -92.12 1.21
N LYS A 488 -25.02 -92.21 2.45
CA LYS A 488 -24.71 -91.03 3.28
C LYS A 488 -23.53 -90.22 2.75
N ALA A 489 -22.53 -90.88 2.16
CA ALA A 489 -21.39 -90.20 1.54
C ALA A 489 -21.83 -89.43 0.27
N ALA A 490 -22.68 -90.03 -0.56
CA ALA A 490 -23.23 -89.40 -1.76
C ALA A 490 -24.12 -88.19 -1.42
N ALA A 491 -24.95 -88.28 -0.38
CA ALA A 491 -25.79 -87.16 0.07
C ALA A 491 -24.95 -85.94 0.51
N LYS A 492 -23.86 -86.16 1.27
CA LYS A 492 -22.93 -85.10 1.67
C LYS A 492 -22.18 -84.46 0.49
N ALA A 493 -21.87 -85.23 -0.54
CA ALA A 493 -21.21 -84.71 -1.73
C ALA A 493 -22.12 -83.76 -2.52
N ARG A 494 -23.41 -84.09 -2.65
CA ARG A 494 -24.42 -83.22 -3.30
C ARG A 494 -24.62 -81.92 -2.54
N GLU A 495 -24.77 -81.97 -1.22
CA GLU A 495 -24.94 -80.79 -0.37
C GLU A 495 -23.73 -79.82 -0.45
N LYS A 496 -22.51 -80.36 -0.59
CA LYS A 496 -21.30 -79.55 -0.79
C LYS A 496 -21.28 -78.87 -2.16
N ALA A 497 -21.70 -79.56 -3.22
CA ALA A 497 -21.74 -79.00 -4.57
C ALA A 497 -22.78 -77.86 -4.69
N GLU A 498 -23.94 -78.01 -4.06
CA GLU A 498 -24.98 -76.97 -4.01
C GLU A 498 -24.51 -75.73 -3.22
N LYS A 499 -23.83 -75.93 -2.08
CA LYS A 499 -23.26 -74.80 -1.32
C LYS A 499 -22.16 -74.06 -2.08
N TRP A 500 -21.36 -74.78 -2.86
CA TRP A 500 -20.30 -74.18 -3.67
C TRP A 500 -20.85 -73.33 -4.82
N THR A 501 -21.88 -73.83 -5.51
CA THR A 501 -22.54 -73.10 -6.60
C THR A 501 -23.26 -71.84 -6.10
N GLN A 502 -23.93 -71.91 -4.95
CA GLN A 502 -24.53 -70.72 -4.30
C GLN A 502 -23.47 -69.69 -3.89
N PHE A 503 -22.35 -70.13 -3.29
CA PHE A 503 -21.26 -69.24 -2.94
C PHE A 503 -20.65 -68.54 -4.16
N GLN A 504 -20.48 -69.27 -5.27
CA GLN A 504 -19.91 -68.71 -6.50
C GLN A 504 -20.85 -67.67 -7.13
N ALA A 505 -22.16 -67.91 -7.11
CA ALA A 505 -23.17 -66.95 -7.56
C ALA A 505 -23.18 -65.69 -6.68
N ASP A 506 -23.20 -65.84 -5.35
CA ASP A 506 -23.17 -64.72 -4.40
C ASP A 506 -21.86 -63.91 -4.50
N TRP A 507 -20.74 -64.58 -4.76
CA TRP A 507 -19.45 -63.91 -4.96
C TRP A 507 -19.45 -63.08 -6.25
N SER A 508 -19.93 -63.65 -7.36
CA SER A 508 -20.00 -62.94 -8.64
C SER A 508 -20.87 -61.67 -8.57
N THR A 509 -22.05 -61.75 -7.94
CA THR A 509 -22.93 -60.58 -7.71
C THR A 509 -22.30 -59.54 -6.79
N LYS A 510 -21.53 -59.97 -5.77
CA LYS A 510 -20.77 -59.03 -4.91
C LYS A 510 -19.64 -58.31 -5.66
N VAL A 511 -18.99 -59.00 -6.59
CA VAL A 511 -17.94 -58.40 -7.42
C VAL A 511 -18.55 -57.43 -8.43
N GLU A 512 -19.63 -57.79 -9.09
CA GLU A 512 -20.34 -56.91 -10.03
C GLU A 512 -20.92 -55.66 -9.36
N SER A 513 -21.54 -55.80 -8.18
CA SER A 513 -22.04 -54.64 -7.42
C SER A 513 -20.92 -53.70 -6.98
N ARG A 514 -19.76 -54.22 -6.57
CA ARG A 514 -18.57 -53.39 -6.30
C ARG A 514 -18.04 -52.72 -7.56
N ALA A 515 -17.96 -53.44 -8.67
CA ALA A 515 -17.49 -52.89 -9.94
C ALA A 515 -18.41 -51.76 -10.43
N ASN A 516 -19.72 -51.93 -10.30
CA ASN A 516 -20.72 -50.91 -10.66
C ASN A 516 -20.63 -49.68 -9.73
N LEU A 517 -20.41 -49.88 -8.43
CA LEU A 517 -20.21 -48.78 -7.48
C LEU A 517 -18.95 -47.95 -7.82
N VAL A 518 -17.86 -48.62 -8.19
CA VAL A 518 -16.63 -47.95 -8.61
C VAL A 518 -16.81 -47.21 -9.94
N ARG A 519 -17.54 -47.79 -10.91
CA ARG A 519 -17.89 -47.10 -12.17
C ARG A 519 -18.73 -45.85 -11.92
N ALA A 520 -19.70 -45.92 -11.01
CA ALA A 520 -20.53 -44.77 -10.62
C ALA A 520 -19.70 -43.66 -9.95
N GLN A 521 -18.78 -44.03 -9.04
CA GLN A 521 -17.86 -43.08 -8.40
C GLN A 521 -16.91 -42.42 -9.42
N LEU A 522 -16.43 -43.17 -10.40
CA LEU A 522 -15.59 -42.64 -11.49
C LEU A 522 -16.38 -41.69 -12.41
N GLN A 523 -17.64 -42.00 -12.72
CA GLN A 523 -18.52 -41.09 -13.47
C GLN A 523 -18.81 -39.80 -12.70
N GLU A 524 -19.06 -39.87 -11.39
CA GLU A 524 -19.24 -38.69 -10.55
C GLU A 524 -17.99 -37.80 -10.47
N LEU A 525 -16.80 -38.39 -10.43
CA LEU A 525 -15.52 -37.67 -10.45
C LEU A 525 -15.22 -36.97 -11.77
N LEU A 526 -15.81 -37.42 -12.89
CA LEU A 526 -15.59 -36.83 -14.22
C LEU A 526 -16.54 -35.66 -14.53
N LEU A 527 -17.66 -35.50 -13.81
CA LEU A 527 -18.75 -34.57 -14.16
C LEU A 527 -18.83 -33.29 -13.29
N ARG A 528 -18.08 -33.14 -12.19
CA ARG A 528 -18.14 -31.96 -11.29
C ARG A 528 -16.85 -31.10 -11.30
N PRO A 529 -16.94 -29.76 -11.05
CA PRO A 529 -15.77 -28.90 -10.88
C PRO A 529 -15.04 -29.17 -9.55
N THR A 530 -13.72 -28.98 -9.56
CA THR A 530 -12.76 -29.75 -8.78
C THR A 530 -12.49 -29.25 -7.35
N SER A 531 -12.45 -30.20 -6.40
CA SER A 531 -11.79 -30.07 -5.09
C SER A 531 -10.34 -30.57 -5.18
N LYS A 532 -9.41 -29.98 -4.42
CA LYS A 532 -7.97 -30.35 -4.41
C LYS A 532 -7.70 -31.84 -4.12
N GLU A 533 -8.57 -32.50 -3.37
CA GLU A 533 -8.46 -33.95 -3.11
C GLU A 533 -8.88 -34.79 -4.31
N GLN A 534 -9.82 -34.30 -5.12
CA GLN A 534 -10.27 -34.97 -6.34
C GLN A 534 -9.27 -34.83 -7.48
N ASP A 535 -8.54 -33.71 -7.56
CA ASP A 535 -7.43 -33.53 -8.50
C ASP A 535 -6.26 -34.48 -8.22
N ALA A 536 -5.97 -34.75 -6.94
CA ALA A 536 -4.94 -35.71 -6.54
C ALA A 536 -5.31 -37.15 -6.96
N ILE A 537 -6.59 -37.53 -6.83
CA ILE A 537 -7.09 -38.84 -7.24
C ILE A 537 -7.11 -38.96 -8.77
N LYS A 538 -7.47 -37.90 -9.49
CA LYS A 538 -7.41 -37.85 -10.95
C LYS A 538 -5.97 -38.01 -11.48
N ALA A 539 -5.01 -37.32 -10.85
CA ALA A 539 -3.59 -37.44 -11.19
C ALA A 539 -3.01 -38.83 -10.89
N ASP A 540 -3.42 -39.50 -9.81
CA ASP A 540 -3.00 -40.88 -9.52
C ASP A 540 -3.61 -41.89 -10.50
N LEU A 541 -4.87 -41.70 -10.90
CA LEU A 541 -5.54 -42.50 -11.93
C LEU A 541 -4.87 -42.33 -13.30
N GLU A 542 -4.55 -41.11 -13.72
CA GLU A 542 -3.83 -40.83 -14.96
C GLU A 542 -2.42 -41.43 -14.95
N ARG A 543 -1.73 -41.43 -13.80
CA ARG A 543 -0.43 -42.13 -13.63
C ARG A 543 -0.57 -43.64 -13.77
N ARG A 544 -1.59 -44.25 -13.15
CA ARG A 544 -1.80 -45.71 -13.21
C ARG A 544 -2.23 -46.16 -14.60
N THR A 545 -3.07 -45.40 -15.31
CA THR A 545 -3.44 -45.73 -16.69
C THR A 545 -2.24 -45.57 -17.63
N THR A 546 -1.45 -44.51 -17.51
CA THR A 546 -0.21 -44.37 -18.30
C THR A 546 0.83 -45.45 -17.99
N GLN A 547 0.94 -45.92 -16.75
CA GLN A 547 1.78 -47.08 -16.40
C GLN A 547 1.25 -48.39 -17.00
N HIS A 548 -0.07 -48.61 -16.98
CA HIS A 548 -0.68 -49.80 -17.58
C HIS A 548 -0.51 -49.84 -19.10
N PHE A 549 -0.70 -48.71 -19.80
CA PHE A 549 -0.46 -48.63 -21.25
C PHE A 549 1.03 -48.71 -21.63
N LYS A 550 1.94 -48.34 -20.72
CA LYS A 550 3.39 -48.58 -20.88
C LYS A 550 3.79 -50.04 -20.67
N ALA A 551 3.01 -50.83 -19.94
CA ALA A 551 3.28 -52.25 -19.69
C ALA A 551 2.65 -53.19 -20.74
N GLN A 552 1.76 -52.67 -21.60
CA GLN A 552 1.12 -53.41 -22.69
C GLN A 552 1.68 -53.06 -24.09
N ARG A 553 2.62 -52.11 -24.18
CA ARG A 553 3.57 -52.01 -25.29
C ARG A 553 4.80 -52.82 -24.92
#